data_AF-A0A7K3RNK3-F1
#
_entry.id   AF-A0A7K3RNK3-F1
#
_cell.length_a   1.000
_cell.length_b   1.000
_cell.length_c   1.000
_cell.angle_alpha   90.00
_cell.angle_beta   90.00
_cell.angle_gamma   90.00
#
_symmetry.space_group_name_H-M   'P 1'
#
loop_
_entity.id
_entity.type
_entity.pdbx_description
1 polymer ?
#
loop_
_entity_poly.entity_id
_entity_poly.type
_entity_poly.pdbx_seq_one_letter_code
_entity_poly.pdbx_strand_id
1 'polypeptide(L)'
;MTNGPRASWLSLHCFLRSAPEDVDAFLTEDVAPLLDGLVGAGGATGWFFIRYDEGGHHLRLRVRGVTEARAASLPPVLGRLAARVPVAEAVRGGAAAGRAEHAEVRVVPYVPETGRYGGPGALPTAEEVFVLSSRMAVRAVRDTPRGSARLALGID
;
A
#
# COMPACT_ATOMS: atom_id res chain seq x y z
N MET A 1 7.24 31.40 -10.64
CA MET A 1 7.19 30.12 -9.90
C MET A 1 6.88 29.02 -10.91
N THR A 2 7.92 28.39 -11.47
CA THR A 2 7.75 27.29 -12.44
C THR A 2 7.43 26.03 -11.66
N ASN A 3 6.16 25.66 -11.62
CA ASN A 3 5.69 24.37 -11.11
C ASN A 3 6.26 23.30 -12.05
N GLY A 4 7.36 22.64 -11.66
CA GLY A 4 7.86 21.46 -12.36
C GLY A 4 6.75 20.41 -12.46
N PRO A 5 6.83 19.46 -13.42
CA PRO A 5 5.83 18.41 -13.53
C PRO A 5 5.70 17.71 -12.18
N ARG A 6 4.49 17.71 -11.61
CA ARG A 6 4.23 16.99 -10.35
C ARG A 6 4.57 15.52 -10.58
N ALA A 7 5.38 14.95 -9.71
CA ALA A 7 5.72 13.54 -9.79
C ALA A 7 4.43 12.71 -9.77
N SER A 8 4.27 11.83 -10.76
CA SER A 8 3.11 10.96 -10.86
C SER A 8 3.16 9.87 -9.80
N TRP A 9 1.99 9.55 -9.27
CA TRP A 9 1.78 8.44 -8.34
C TRP A 9 1.16 7.26 -9.09
N LEU A 10 1.85 6.12 -9.10
CA LEU A 10 1.23 4.85 -9.40
C LEU A 10 0.36 4.44 -8.22
N SER A 11 -0.90 4.10 -8.51
CA SER A 11 -1.88 3.72 -7.51
C SER A 11 -2.36 2.30 -7.77
N LEU A 12 -2.06 1.41 -6.82
CA LEU A 12 -2.39 -0.02 -6.89
C LEU A 12 -3.32 -0.37 -5.74
N HIS A 13 -4.37 -1.13 -6.02
CA HIS A 13 -5.23 -1.74 -4.99
C HIS A 13 -4.96 -3.25 -5.01
N CYS A 14 -4.36 -3.77 -3.93
CA CYS A 14 -4.02 -5.18 -3.77
C CYS A 14 -5.01 -5.83 -2.80
N PHE A 15 -5.93 -6.63 -3.34
CA PHE A 15 -7.03 -7.24 -2.59
C PHE A 15 -6.58 -8.54 -1.93
N LEU A 16 -6.83 -8.62 -0.62
CA LEU A 16 -6.39 -9.71 0.24
C LEU A 16 -7.55 -10.21 1.08
N ARG A 17 -8.03 -11.42 0.75
CA ARG A 17 -9.03 -12.14 1.54
C ARG A 17 -8.37 -12.96 2.65
N SER A 18 -7.51 -12.31 3.42
CA SER A 18 -6.59 -12.95 4.38
C SER A 18 -6.82 -12.40 5.78
N ALA A 19 -6.33 -13.12 6.80
CA ALA A 19 -6.45 -12.63 8.17
C ALA A 19 -5.57 -11.38 8.36
N PRO A 20 -5.92 -10.44 9.26
CA PRO A 20 -5.14 -9.22 9.47
C PRO A 20 -3.65 -9.48 9.73
N GLU A 21 -3.32 -10.53 10.48
CA GLU A 21 -1.95 -10.96 10.77
C GLU A 21 -1.19 -11.44 9.52
N ASP A 22 -1.87 -12.07 8.56
CA ASP A 22 -1.29 -12.49 7.28
C ASP A 22 -1.08 -11.27 6.37
N VAL A 23 -2.01 -10.31 6.39
CA VAL A 23 -1.87 -9.03 5.68
C VAL A 23 -0.71 -8.20 6.25
N ASP A 24 -0.53 -8.21 7.58
CA ASP A 24 0.61 -7.57 8.24
C ASP A 24 1.93 -8.20 7.79
N ALA A 25 2.02 -9.54 7.83
CA ALA A 25 3.21 -10.26 7.39
C ALA A 25 3.51 -9.96 5.92
N PHE A 26 2.52 -10.05 5.04
CA PHE A 26 2.65 -9.67 3.62
C PHE A 26 3.15 -8.23 3.44
N LEU A 27 2.58 -7.28 4.20
CA LEU A 27 3.02 -5.89 4.15
C LEU A 27 4.49 -5.75 4.56
N THR A 28 4.90 -6.36 5.68
CA THR A 28 6.24 -6.17 6.27
C THR A 28 7.34 -7.01 5.63
N GLU A 29 7.00 -8.19 5.10
CA GLU A 29 7.97 -9.18 4.60
C GLU A 29 8.07 -9.18 3.07
N ASP A 30 7.01 -8.82 2.36
CA ASP A 30 7.00 -8.80 0.89
C ASP A 30 6.91 -7.38 0.32
N VAL A 31 5.86 -6.62 0.69
CA VAL A 31 5.55 -5.32 0.04
C VAL A 31 6.58 -4.25 0.39
N ALA A 32 6.87 -4.04 1.68
CA ALA A 32 7.83 -3.01 2.09
C ALA A 32 9.23 -3.27 1.52
N PRO A 33 9.81 -4.49 1.64
CA PRO A 33 11.12 -4.78 1.07
C PRO A 33 11.18 -4.61 -0.45
N LEU A 34 10.11 -5.00 -1.19
CA LEU A 34 10.01 -4.78 -2.63
C LEU A 34 10.08 -3.28 -2.98
N LEU A 35 9.27 -2.46 -2.30
CA LEU A 35 9.17 -1.03 -2.61
C LEU A 35 10.36 -0.23 -2.09
N ASP A 36 10.91 -0.59 -0.94
CA ASP A 36 12.16 -0.02 -0.42
C ASP A 36 13.34 -0.36 -1.33
N GLY A 37 13.42 -1.60 -1.83
CA GLY A 37 14.43 -2.00 -2.83
C GLY A 37 14.30 -1.21 -4.13
N LEU A 38 13.07 -0.96 -4.59
CA LEU A 38 12.82 -0.12 -5.75
C LEU A 38 13.29 1.33 -5.53
N VAL A 39 13.03 1.90 -4.35
CA VAL A 39 13.52 3.24 -3.98
C VAL A 39 15.04 3.27 -3.86
N GLY A 40 15.66 2.30 -3.19
CA GLY A 40 17.11 2.20 -3.02
C GLY A 40 17.87 2.05 -4.34
N ALA A 41 17.26 1.42 -5.35
CA ALA A 41 17.79 1.31 -6.70
C ALA A 41 17.50 2.54 -7.59
N GLY A 42 16.84 3.59 -7.06
CA GLY A 42 16.47 4.79 -7.82
C GLY A 42 15.30 4.60 -8.79
N GLY A 43 14.57 3.48 -8.70
CA GLY A 43 13.41 3.19 -9.56
C GLY A 43 12.09 3.80 -9.06
N ALA A 44 12.09 4.42 -7.89
CA ALA A 44 11.01 5.20 -7.30
C ALA A 44 11.59 6.24 -6.33
N THR A 45 10.83 7.28 -6.01
CA THR A 45 11.24 8.33 -5.05
C THR A 45 10.52 8.26 -3.70
N GLY A 46 9.56 7.35 -3.56
CA GLY A 46 8.84 7.15 -2.32
C GLY A 46 7.63 6.24 -2.52
N TRP A 47 7.12 5.71 -1.42
CA TRP A 47 5.88 4.94 -1.43
C TRP A 47 5.16 5.08 -0.09
N PHE A 48 3.85 4.92 -0.12
CA PHE A 48 3.04 4.83 1.09
C PHE A 48 1.90 3.82 0.89
N PHE A 49 1.26 3.42 1.99
CA PHE A 49 0.11 2.53 1.95
C PHE A 49 -1.01 3.01 2.87
N ILE A 50 -2.24 2.60 2.56
CA ILE A 50 -3.38 2.63 3.50
C ILE A 50 -4.16 1.31 3.40
N ARG A 51 -4.89 0.98 4.46
CA ARG A 51 -5.86 -0.14 4.48
C ARG A 51 -7.25 0.38 4.13
N TYR A 52 -8.03 -0.43 3.41
CA TYR A 52 -9.36 -0.05 2.96
C TYR A 52 -10.23 -1.29 2.69
N ASP A 53 -11.55 -1.14 2.77
CA ASP A 53 -12.49 -2.28 2.73
C ASP A 53 -13.50 -2.24 1.57
N GLU A 54 -13.57 -1.13 0.84
CA GLU A 54 -14.43 -0.99 -0.34
C GLU A 54 -14.06 -2.00 -1.43
N GLY A 55 -15.01 -2.84 -1.84
CA GLY A 55 -14.78 -3.92 -2.81
C GLY A 55 -14.06 -5.15 -2.25
N GLY A 56 -13.77 -5.17 -0.94
CA GLY A 56 -13.00 -6.21 -0.24
C GLY A 56 -11.81 -5.63 0.51
N HIS A 57 -11.33 -6.30 1.57
CA HIS A 57 -10.15 -5.88 2.33
C HIS A 57 -8.93 -5.79 1.40
N HIS A 58 -8.29 -4.62 1.35
CA HIS A 58 -7.17 -4.38 0.46
C HIS A 58 -6.17 -3.36 0.99
N LEU A 59 -4.94 -3.47 0.48
CA LEU A 59 -3.93 -2.42 0.61
C LEU A 59 -4.00 -1.51 -0.61
N ARG A 60 -4.13 -0.20 -0.39
CA ARG A 60 -3.90 0.79 -1.44
C ARG A 60 -2.44 1.20 -1.36
N LEU A 61 -1.66 0.77 -2.33
CA LEU A 61 -0.25 1.09 -2.46
C LEU A 61 -0.09 2.29 -3.40
N ARG A 62 0.79 3.21 -3.03
CA ARG A 62 1.08 4.43 -3.79
C ARG A 62 2.59 4.50 -3.97
N VAL A 63 3.05 4.56 -5.22
CA VAL A 63 4.48 4.59 -5.54
C VAL A 63 4.76 5.81 -6.41
N ARG A 64 5.67 6.67 -5.96
CA ARG A 64 5.99 7.94 -6.62
C ARG A 64 7.17 7.81 -7.55
N GLY A 65 7.09 8.46 -8.71
CA GLY A 65 8.25 8.63 -9.60
C GLY A 65 8.73 7.34 -10.25
N VAL A 66 7.83 6.38 -10.47
CA VAL A 66 8.13 5.15 -11.21
C VAL A 66 8.10 5.40 -12.71
N THR A 67 8.98 4.75 -13.45
CA THR A 67 8.91 4.73 -14.92
C THR A 67 7.72 3.87 -15.38
N GLU A 68 7.23 4.09 -16.60
CA GLU A 68 6.12 3.31 -17.16
C GLU A 68 6.43 1.80 -17.18
N ALA A 69 7.66 1.43 -17.54
CA ALA A 69 8.11 0.03 -17.54
C ALA A 69 8.04 -0.60 -16.14
N ARG A 70 8.44 0.15 -15.10
CA ARG A 70 8.34 -0.34 -13.71
C ARG A 70 6.89 -0.38 -13.25
N ALA A 71 6.10 0.63 -13.59
CA ALA A 71 4.67 0.68 -13.29
C ALA A 71 3.91 -0.52 -13.87
N ALA A 72 4.23 -0.91 -15.11
CA ALA A 72 3.64 -2.09 -15.75
C ALA A 72 4.09 -3.42 -15.09
N SER A 73 5.30 -3.47 -14.53
CA SER A 73 5.83 -4.70 -13.90
C SER A 73 5.30 -4.96 -12.48
N LEU A 74 4.88 -3.92 -11.74
CA LEU A 74 4.53 -4.04 -10.32
C LEU A 74 3.24 -4.86 -10.06
N PRO A 75 2.13 -4.66 -10.79
CA PRO A 75 0.90 -5.43 -10.56
C PRO A 75 1.08 -6.96 -10.62
N PRO A 76 1.69 -7.54 -11.67
CA PRO A 76 1.86 -9.00 -11.72
C PRO A 76 2.87 -9.52 -10.68
N VAL A 77 3.85 -8.71 -10.26
CA VAL A 77 4.75 -9.07 -9.16
C VAL A 77 3.97 -9.15 -7.85
N LEU A 78 3.24 -8.10 -7.50
CA LEU A 78 2.43 -8.05 -6.28
C LEU A 78 1.36 -9.14 -6.25
N GLY A 79 0.70 -9.42 -7.38
CA GLY A 79 -0.27 -10.51 -7.47
C GLY A 79 0.34 -11.87 -7.17
N ARG A 80 1.55 -12.16 -7.67
CA ARG A 80 2.26 -13.41 -7.34
C ARG A 80 2.67 -13.51 -5.87
N LEU A 81 3.08 -12.40 -5.26
CA LEU A 81 3.43 -12.37 -3.84
C LEU A 81 2.16 -12.57 -2.99
N ALA A 82 1.09 -11.85 -3.31
CA ALA A 82 -0.20 -11.93 -2.64
C ALA A 82 -0.83 -13.31 -2.73
N ALA A 83 -0.68 -14.01 -3.86
CA ALA A 83 -1.20 -15.38 -4.04
C ALA A 83 -0.56 -16.43 -3.10
N ARG A 84 0.56 -16.10 -2.44
CA ARG A 84 1.17 -16.96 -1.41
C ARG A 84 0.57 -16.74 -0.02
N VAL A 85 -0.22 -15.69 0.16
CA VAL A 85 -0.83 -15.33 1.44
C VAL A 85 -2.06 -16.21 1.65
N PRO A 86 -2.22 -16.85 2.82
CA PRO A 86 -3.38 -17.71 3.08
C PRO A 86 -4.72 -16.96 2.93
N VAL A 87 -5.71 -17.63 2.34
CA VAL A 87 -7.11 -17.15 2.35
C VAL A 87 -7.74 -17.52 3.69
N ALA A 88 -8.26 -16.52 4.39
CA ALA A 88 -8.87 -16.70 5.70
C ALA A 88 -10.09 -17.65 5.61
N GLU A 89 -10.17 -18.60 6.54
CA GLU A 89 -11.23 -19.63 6.60
C GLU A 89 -12.64 -19.01 6.53
N ALA A 90 -12.86 -17.90 7.25
CA ALA A 90 -14.12 -17.17 7.30
C ALA A 90 -14.62 -16.66 5.92
N VAL A 91 -13.74 -16.62 4.93
CA VAL A 91 -14.00 -16.15 3.56
C VAL A 91 -13.54 -17.16 2.51
N ARG A 92 -13.48 -18.46 2.81
CA ARG A 92 -13.05 -19.49 1.82
C ARG A 92 -14.04 -19.81 0.69
N GLY A 93 -15.28 -19.32 0.75
CA GLY A 93 -16.14 -19.29 -0.43
C GLY A 93 -15.58 -18.34 -1.50
N GLY A 94 -15.91 -18.51 -2.79
CA GLY A 94 -15.55 -17.53 -3.83
C GLY A 94 -15.97 -16.10 -3.46
N ALA A 95 -15.40 -15.08 -4.11
CA ALA A 95 -15.82 -13.71 -3.83
C ALA A 95 -17.32 -13.55 -4.15
N ALA A 96 -18.08 -12.92 -3.26
CA ALA A 96 -19.47 -12.56 -3.56
C ALA A 96 -19.50 -11.68 -4.82
N ALA A 97 -20.54 -11.79 -5.65
CA ALA A 97 -20.65 -11.04 -6.89
C ALA A 97 -20.36 -9.54 -6.67
N GLY A 98 -19.39 -9.01 -7.43
CA GLY A 98 -18.94 -7.61 -7.33
C GLY A 98 -17.82 -7.34 -6.33
N ARG A 99 -17.36 -8.33 -5.56
CA ARG A 99 -16.14 -8.21 -4.74
C ARG A 99 -14.91 -8.67 -5.52
N ALA A 100 -13.76 -8.08 -5.19
CA ALA A 100 -12.48 -8.47 -5.77
C ALA A 100 -12.05 -9.85 -5.28
N GLU A 101 -11.30 -10.55 -6.13
CA GLU A 101 -10.72 -11.85 -5.80
C GLU A 101 -9.47 -11.72 -4.93
N HIS A 102 -9.10 -12.79 -4.24
CA HIS A 102 -7.83 -12.83 -3.52
C HIS A 102 -6.66 -12.69 -4.50
N ALA A 103 -5.65 -11.89 -4.12
CA ALA A 103 -4.47 -11.58 -4.92
C ALA A 103 -4.75 -10.78 -6.22
N GLU A 104 -5.96 -10.25 -6.38
CA GLU A 104 -6.25 -9.30 -7.45
C GLU A 104 -5.51 -7.98 -7.20
N VAL A 105 -4.83 -7.46 -8.23
CA VAL A 105 -4.16 -6.16 -8.17
C VAL A 105 -4.69 -5.25 -9.27
N ARG A 106 -5.38 -4.17 -8.88
CA ARG A 106 -5.93 -3.18 -9.81
C ARG A 106 -5.05 -1.95 -9.88
N VAL A 107 -4.79 -1.46 -11.09
CA VAL A 107 -4.24 -0.11 -11.30
C VAL A 107 -5.41 0.86 -11.32
N VAL A 108 -5.40 1.82 -10.40
CA VAL A 108 -6.47 2.81 -10.23
C VAL A 108 -5.88 4.21 -10.32
N PRO A 109 -6.51 5.19 -10.98
CA PRO A 109 -6.00 6.56 -10.99
C PRO A 109 -5.81 7.13 -9.57
N TYR A 110 -4.67 7.78 -9.33
CA TYR A 110 -4.48 8.55 -8.10
C TYR A 110 -5.18 9.91 -8.24
N VAL A 111 -6.14 10.19 -7.36
CA VAL A 111 -6.85 11.47 -7.31
C VAL A 111 -6.33 12.28 -6.10
N PRO A 112 -5.62 13.39 -6.33
CA PRO A 112 -5.12 14.25 -5.25
C PRO A 112 -6.23 14.81 -4.35
N GLU A 113 -6.24 14.44 -3.08
CA GLU A 113 -7.26 14.87 -2.09
C GLU A 113 -6.95 16.26 -1.51
N THR A 114 -6.76 17.25 -2.39
CA THR A 114 -6.35 18.62 -2.01
C THR A 114 -7.31 19.27 -1.00
N GLY A 115 -8.62 18.99 -1.07
CA GLY A 115 -9.60 19.52 -0.10
C GLY A 115 -9.39 19.01 1.33
N ARG A 116 -8.85 17.80 1.52
CA ARG A 116 -8.59 17.23 2.84
C ARG A 116 -7.27 17.66 3.43
N TYR A 117 -6.28 17.93 2.59
CA TYR A 117 -4.89 18.13 2.99
C TYR A 117 -4.40 19.56 2.74
N GLY A 118 -5.27 20.55 2.97
CA GLY A 118 -4.86 21.98 3.01
C GLY A 118 -4.63 22.63 1.64
N GLY A 119 -5.15 22.06 0.57
CA GLY A 119 -5.07 22.60 -0.79
C GLY A 119 -3.84 22.13 -1.58
N PRO A 120 -3.72 22.55 -2.85
CA PRO A 120 -2.68 22.10 -3.76
C PRO A 120 -1.26 22.49 -3.36
N GLY A 121 -1.09 23.52 -2.51
CA GLY A 121 0.21 23.94 -1.99
C GLY A 121 0.70 23.12 -0.79
N ALA A 122 -0.22 22.60 0.03
CA ALA A 122 0.12 21.82 1.23
C ALA A 122 0.17 20.31 0.96
N LEU A 123 -0.57 19.82 -0.05
CA LEU A 123 -0.62 18.39 -0.36
C LEU A 123 0.76 17.74 -0.56
N PRO A 124 1.75 18.33 -1.26
CA PRO A 124 3.06 17.71 -1.41
C PRO A 124 3.73 17.42 -0.05
N THR A 125 3.59 18.31 0.94
CA THR A 125 4.10 18.09 2.29
C THR A 125 3.35 16.95 2.98
N ALA A 126 2.03 16.88 2.85
CA ALA A 126 1.24 15.79 3.40
C ALA A 126 1.64 14.43 2.78
N GLU A 127 1.92 14.39 1.48
CA GLU A 127 2.40 13.20 0.79
C GLU A 127 3.78 12.74 1.30
N GLU A 128 4.70 13.66 1.61
CA GLU A 128 5.95 13.31 2.30
C GLU A 128 5.70 12.71 3.69
N VAL A 129 4.75 13.27 4.45
CA VAL A 129 4.34 12.71 5.74
C VAL A 129 3.80 11.29 5.56
N PHE A 130 3.00 11.00 4.52
CA PHE A 130 2.49 9.64 4.27
C PHE A 130 3.60 8.64 3.96
N VAL A 131 4.63 9.06 3.21
CA VAL A 131 5.81 8.22 2.93
C VAL A 131 6.56 7.92 4.23
N LEU A 132 6.81 8.95 5.05
CA LEU A 132 7.53 8.79 6.31
C LEU A 132 6.75 7.95 7.33
N SER A 133 5.46 8.24 7.51
CA SER A 133 4.60 7.54 8.44
C SER A 133 4.37 6.09 8.04
N SER A 134 4.29 5.78 6.74
CA SER A 134 4.20 4.38 6.26
C SER A 134 5.44 3.58 6.64
N ARG A 135 6.64 4.15 6.51
CA ARG A 135 7.88 3.51 6.94
C ARG A 135 7.88 3.23 8.45
N MET A 136 7.40 4.19 9.25
CA MET A 136 7.27 4.01 10.69
C MET A 136 6.24 2.94 11.04
N ALA A 137 5.09 2.96 10.39
CA ALA A 137 4.03 1.97 10.60
C ALA A 137 4.49 0.55 10.25
N VAL A 138 5.23 0.37 9.16
CA VAL A 138 5.82 -0.94 8.81
C VAL A 138 6.79 -1.43 9.89
N ARG A 139 7.68 -0.56 10.38
CA ARG A 139 8.60 -0.93 11.47
C ARG A 139 7.85 -1.31 12.73
N ALA A 140 6.87 -0.50 13.12
CA ALA A 140 6.03 -0.76 14.29
C ALA A 140 5.28 -2.11 14.17
N VAL A 141 4.67 -2.41 13.02
CA VAL A 141 3.97 -3.69 12.78
C VAL A 141 4.94 -4.87 12.82
N ARG A 142 6.16 -4.71 12.28
CA ARG A 142 7.21 -5.74 12.27
C ARG A 142 7.76 -6.03 13.66
N ASP A 143 8.01 -5.00 14.45
CA ASP A 143 8.72 -5.11 15.73
C ASP A 143 7.79 -5.44 16.90
N THR A 144 6.47 -5.37 16.70
CA THR A 144 5.49 -5.61 17.76
C THR A 144 5.02 -7.06 17.80
N PRO A 145 5.08 -7.73 18.96
CA PRO A 145 4.48 -9.04 19.16
C PRO A 145 3.00 -9.05 18.74
N ARG A 146 2.57 -10.15 18.11
CA ARG A 146 1.17 -10.34 17.71
C ARG A 146 0.23 -10.18 18.92
N GLY A 147 -0.96 -9.61 18.71
CA GLY A 147 -1.99 -9.48 19.75
C GLY A 147 -2.05 -8.09 20.42
N SER A 148 -2.53 -8.05 21.68
CA SER A 148 -2.88 -6.82 22.41
C SER A 148 -1.71 -5.86 22.65
N ALA A 149 -0.46 -6.30 22.52
CA ALA A 149 0.72 -5.45 22.57
C ALA A 149 0.72 -4.33 21.51
N ARG A 150 -0.01 -4.53 20.40
CA ARG A 150 -0.16 -3.53 19.33
C ARG A 150 -1.00 -2.32 19.71
N LEU A 151 -1.83 -2.42 20.75
CA LEU A 151 -2.63 -1.28 21.24
C LEU A 151 -1.77 -0.23 21.95
N ALA A 152 -0.63 -0.63 22.52
CA ALA A 152 0.25 0.27 23.26
C ALA A 152 0.94 1.31 22.36
N LEU A 153 1.22 0.97 21.10
CA LEU A 153 1.85 1.88 20.13
C LEU A 153 0.94 3.01 19.63
N GLY A 154 -0.37 2.93 19.86
CA GLY A 154 -1.31 3.98 19.48
C GLY A 154 -1.45 5.10 20.52
N ILE A 155 -0.74 4.99 21.65
CA ILE A 155 -0.87 5.87 22.81
C ILE A 155 0.34 6.82 22.95
N ASP A 156 1.46 6.53 22.28
CA ASP A 156 2.69 7.33 22.27
C ASP A 156 2.87 8.12 20.96
#